data_AF-A0A139D1A4-F1
#
_entry.id   AF-A0A139D1A4-F1
#
_cell.length_a   1.000
_cell.length_b   1.000
_cell.length_c   1.000
_cell.angle_alpha   90.00
_cell.angle_beta   90.00
_cell.angle_gamma   90.00
#
_symmetry.space_group_name_H-M   'P 1'
#
loop_
_entity.id
_entity.type
_entity.pdbx_description
1 polymer ?
#
loop_
_entity_poly.entity_id
_entity_poly.type
_entity_poly.pdbx_seq_one_letter_code
_entity_poly.pdbx_strand_id
1 'polypeptide(L)'
;MFNLYSRKNNANKVLIFAILLMIIIIFPAAAEAEISSKNTADSDKMTIAFVPRSLENPIFLDAFEHSQKKAVDLGVNLEWLGSFSFDSEEQIKIIDSLIERKVDGMIIS
;
A
#
# COMPACT_ATOMS: atom_id res chain seq x y z
N MET A 1 10.31 -57.90 -24.37
CA MET A 1 10.18 -56.61 -25.07
C MET A 1 9.66 -55.49 -24.15
N PHE A 2 10.15 -55.36 -22.91
CA PHE A 2 9.61 -54.38 -21.92
C PHE A 2 10.65 -53.44 -21.29
N ASN A 3 11.93 -53.54 -21.64
CA ASN A 3 12.99 -52.79 -20.93
C ASN A 3 13.49 -51.51 -21.62
N LEU A 4 12.88 -51.11 -22.75
CA LEU A 4 13.23 -49.86 -23.45
C LEU A 4 12.33 -48.67 -23.06
N TYR A 5 11.09 -48.95 -22.61
CA TYR A 5 10.14 -47.90 -22.21
C TYR A 5 10.45 -47.30 -20.82
N SER A 6 10.91 -48.12 -19.87
CA SER A 6 11.26 -47.67 -18.52
C SER A 6 12.53 -46.80 -18.50
N ARG A 7 13.51 -47.09 -19.36
CA ARG A 7 14.76 -46.31 -19.49
C ARG A 7 14.51 -44.90 -20.02
N LYS A 8 13.60 -44.73 -20.99
CA LYS A 8 13.19 -43.42 -21.51
C LYS A 8 12.48 -42.59 -20.44
N ASN A 9 11.65 -43.21 -19.60
CA ASN A 9 10.95 -42.50 -18.54
C ASN A 9 11.89 -41.99 -17.44
N ASN A 10 12.94 -42.75 -17.11
CA ASN A 10 13.97 -42.32 -16.16
C ASN A 10 14.88 -41.24 -16.76
N ALA A 11 15.22 -41.33 -18.05
CA ALA A 11 15.95 -40.28 -18.76
C ALA A 11 15.14 -38.97 -18.82
N ASN A 12 13.83 -39.04 -19.09
CA ASN A 12 12.94 -37.87 -19.07
C ASN A 12 12.80 -37.27 -17.66
N LYS A 13 12.72 -38.11 -16.62
CA LYS A 13 12.70 -37.65 -15.23
C LYS A 13 14.00 -36.94 -14.84
N VAL A 14 15.16 -37.49 -15.25
CA VAL A 14 16.47 -36.85 -15.02
C VAL A 14 16.59 -35.54 -15.82
N LEU A 15 16.08 -35.50 -17.05
CA LEU A 15 16.06 -34.28 -17.87
C LEU A 15 15.15 -33.20 -17.26
N ILE A 16 13.96 -33.57 -16.80
CA ILE A 16 13.03 -32.66 -16.10
C ILE A 16 13.65 -32.14 -14.81
N PHE A 17 14.32 -33.01 -14.04
CA PHE A 17 14.99 -32.62 -12.80
C PHE A 17 16.18 -31.69 -13.07
N ALA A 18 16.95 -31.93 -14.14
CA ALA A 18 18.05 -31.05 -14.55
C ALA A 18 17.55 -29.66 -15.01
N ILE A 19 16.43 -29.59 -15.73
CA ILE A 19 15.79 -28.33 -16.11
C ILE A 19 15.26 -27.57 -14.89
N LEU A 20 14.65 -28.27 -13.93
CA LEU A 20 14.21 -27.68 -12.65
C LEU A 20 15.40 -27.13 -11.84
N LEU A 21 16.52 -27.85 -11.82
CA LEU A 21 17.74 -27.41 -11.16
C LEU A 21 18.35 -26.17 -11.83
N MET A 22 18.25 -26.08 -13.16
CA MET A 22 18.76 -24.95 -13.94
C MET A 22 17.92 -23.68 -13.76
N ILE A 23 16.61 -23.80 -13.53
CA ILE A 23 15.71 -22.67 -13.22
C ILE A 23 16.05 -22.03 -11.86
N ILE A 24 16.51 -22.83 -10.88
CA ILE A 24 16.92 -22.33 -9.55
C ILE A 24 18.22 -21.50 -9.63
N ILE A 25 19.07 -21.72 -10.63
CA ILE A 25 20.36 -21.01 -10.80
C ILE A 25 20.17 -19.66 -11.51
N ILE A 26 19.07 -19.47 -12.24
CA ILE A 26 18.79 -18.23 -13.01
C ILE A 26 17.98 -17.22 -12.19
N PHE A 27 17.33 -17.64 -11.09
CA PHE A 27 16.81 -16.70 -10.09
C PHE A 27 17.96 -16.32 -9.16
N PRO A 28 18.48 -15.07 -9.23
CA PRO A 28 19.38 -14.62 -8.18
C PRO A 28 18.57 -14.66 -6.88
N ALA A 29 19.05 -15.41 -5.90
CA ALA A 29 18.69 -15.27 -4.49
C ALA A 29 19.20 -13.92 -3.99
N ALA A 30 18.65 -12.86 -4.54
CA ALA A 30 18.86 -11.46 -4.19
C ALA A 30 17.48 -10.80 -4.06
N ALA A 31 16.71 -11.31 -3.10
CA ALA A 31 15.59 -10.59 -2.51
C ALA A 31 15.92 -10.24 -1.04
N GLU A 32 17.20 -9.98 -0.76
CA GLU A 32 17.66 -9.32 0.43
C GLU A 32 18.58 -8.19 -0.04
N ALA A 33 17.99 -7.02 -0.30
CA ALA A 33 18.61 -5.69 -0.27
C ALA A 33 17.98 -4.71 -1.27
N GLU A 34 16.66 -4.48 -1.25
CA GLU A 34 16.07 -3.21 -1.72
C GLU A 34 14.81 -2.84 -0.90
N ILE A 35 14.93 -2.77 0.42
CA ILE A 35 14.00 -1.98 1.26
C ILE A 35 14.83 -1.18 2.26
N SER A 36 15.68 -0.29 1.75
CA SER A 36 16.34 0.72 2.61
C SER A 36 16.76 1.94 1.79
N SER A 37 15.82 2.52 1.04
CA SER A 37 15.92 3.92 0.60
C SER A 37 14.59 4.44 0.04
N LYS A 38 13.52 4.38 0.82
CA LYS A 38 12.28 5.13 0.48
C LYS A 38 11.52 5.69 1.68
N ASN A 39 12.11 5.78 2.88
CA ASN A 39 11.34 6.15 4.08
C ASN A 39 11.85 7.36 4.87
N THR A 40 12.85 8.10 4.38
CA THR A 40 13.33 9.31 5.09
C THR A 40 12.78 10.63 4.54
N ALA A 41 12.13 10.62 3.37
CA ALA A 41 11.54 11.84 2.79
C ALA A 41 10.04 12.01 3.12
N ASP A 42 9.37 10.95 3.58
CA ASP A 42 7.93 11.00 3.89
C ASP A 42 7.66 11.20 5.39
N SER A 43 8.63 10.88 6.25
CA SER A 43 8.54 11.10 7.70
C SER A 43 8.61 12.58 8.11
N ASP A 44 9.07 13.46 7.22
CA ASP A 44 9.22 14.89 7.48
C ASP A 44 8.04 15.73 6.99
N LYS A 45 7.07 15.13 6.29
CA LYS A 45 5.92 15.89 5.79
C LYS A 45 4.90 16.10 6.90
N MET A 46 4.56 17.37 7.11
CA MET A 46 3.44 17.75 7.96
C MET A 46 2.18 17.02 7.49
N THR A 47 1.47 16.37 8.40
CA THR A 47 0.24 15.63 8.12
C THR A 47 -0.97 16.42 8.62
N ILE A 48 -1.88 16.76 7.71
CA ILE A 48 -3.17 17.38 8.01
C ILE A 48 -4.27 16.41 7.63
N ALA A 49 -5.24 16.19 8.51
CA ALA A 49 -6.43 15.40 8.22
C ALA A 49 -7.62 16.30 7.86
N PHE A 50 -8.32 15.97 6.78
CA PHE A 50 -9.59 16.56 6.41
C PHE A 50 -10.70 15.58 6.76
N VAL A 51 -11.53 15.98 7.72
CA VAL A 51 -12.66 15.21 8.27
C VAL A 51 -14.00 15.83 7.87
N PRO A 52 -14.56 15.47 6.69
CA PRO A 52 -15.89 15.90 6.30
C PRO A 52 -16.96 15.24 7.19
N ARG A 53 -18.16 15.80 7.16
CA ARG A 53 -19.31 15.26 7.89
C ARG A 53 -19.71 13.86 7.40
N SER A 54 -19.57 13.61 6.10
CA SER A 54 -19.78 12.31 5.46
C SER A 54 -18.98 12.26 4.16
N LEU A 55 -18.36 11.12 3.88
CA LEU A 55 -17.61 10.85 2.64
C LEU A 55 -18.55 10.70 1.42
N GLU A 56 -19.81 10.35 1.64
CA GLU A 56 -20.81 10.17 0.57
C GLU A 56 -21.42 11.50 0.12
N ASN A 57 -21.23 12.58 0.88
CA ASN A 57 -21.76 13.88 0.52
C ASN A 57 -20.83 14.60 -0.47
N PRO A 58 -21.21 14.76 -1.75
CA PRO A 58 -20.33 15.32 -2.77
C PRO A 58 -20.02 16.81 -2.57
N ILE A 59 -20.73 17.51 -1.68
CA ILE A 59 -20.47 18.94 -1.40
C ILE A 59 -19.04 19.21 -0.95
N PHE A 60 -18.38 18.21 -0.35
CA PHE A 60 -17.02 18.34 0.15
C PHE A 60 -15.95 17.98 -0.87
N LEU A 61 -16.32 17.42 -2.04
CA LEU A 61 -15.35 16.99 -3.04
C LEU A 61 -14.58 18.16 -3.65
N ASP A 62 -15.26 19.25 -3.97
CA ASP A 62 -14.61 20.45 -4.49
C ASP A 62 -13.61 21.04 -3.49
N ALA A 63 -13.99 21.07 -2.20
CA ALA A 63 -13.09 21.50 -1.13
C ALA A 63 -11.90 20.55 -0.97
N PHE A 64 -12.12 19.24 -1.06
CA PHE A 64 -11.06 18.23 -1.00
C PHE A 64 -10.08 18.35 -2.17
N GLU A 65 -10.57 18.45 -3.40
CA GLU A 65 -9.75 18.57 -4.61
C GLU A 65 -8.83 19.79 -4.55
N HIS A 66 -9.38 20.95 -4.20
CA HIS A 66 -8.59 22.17 -4.04
C HIS A 66 -7.59 22.08 -2.88
N SER A 67 -7.99 21.49 -1.76
CA SER A 67 -7.10 21.27 -0.61
C SER A 67 -5.97 20.31 -0.95
N GLN A 68 -6.26 19.24 -1.69
CA GLN A 68 -5.29 18.24 -2.11
C GLN A 68 -4.26 18.84 -3.07
N LYS A 69 -4.73 19.64 -4.04
CA LYS A 69 -3.84 20.38 -4.94
C LYS A 69 -2.90 21.30 -4.14
N LYS A 70 -3.45 22.04 -3.18
CA LYS A 70 -2.65 22.93 -2.33
C LYS A 70 -1.67 22.17 -1.43
N ALA A 71 -2.07 21.02 -0.91
CA ALA A 71 -1.21 20.16 -0.10
C ALA A 71 0.01 19.67 -0.89
N VAL A 72 -0.18 19.29 -2.16
CA VAL A 72 0.93 18.95 -3.07
C VAL A 72 1.87 20.14 -3.26
N ASP A 73 1.33 21.32 -3.54
CA ASP A 73 2.14 22.55 -3.73
C ASP A 73 2.97 22.90 -2.48
N LEU A 74 2.47 22.57 -1.29
CA LEU A 74 3.10 22.86 -0.01
C LEU A 74 3.96 21.71 0.55
N GLY A 75 3.96 20.54 -0.10
CA GLY A 75 4.64 19.35 0.44
C GLY A 75 4.01 18.79 1.71
N VAL A 76 2.71 19.02 1.92
CA VAL A 76 1.92 18.53 3.07
C VAL A 76 1.26 17.20 2.71
N ASN A 77 1.24 16.27 3.65
CA ASN A 77 0.42 15.06 3.56
C ASN A 77 -1.02 15.40 3.98
N LEU A 78 -1.97 15.30 3.06
CA LEU A 78 -3.40 15.53 3.34
C LEU A 78 -4.13 14.19 3.38
N GLU A 79 -4.69 13.83 4.53
CA GLU A 79 -5.50 12.63 4.70
C GLU A 79 -6.99 12.96 4.56
N TRP A 80 -7.73 12.12 3.84
CA TRP A 80 -9.18 12.23 3.67
C TRP A 80 -9.87 11.13 4.47
N LEU A 81 -10.47 11.48 5.61
CA LEU A 81 -10.98 10.52 6.58
C LEU A 81 -12.30 10.99 7.15
N GLY A 82 -13.34 10.16 7.15
CA GLY A 82 -14.64 10.53 7.70
C GLY A 82 -15.57 9.33 7.74
N SER A 83 -16.74 9.48 8.36
CA SER A 83 -17.78 8.46 8.26
C SER A 83 -18.32 8.40 6.83
N PHE A 84 -18.72 7.22 6.36
CA PHE A 84 -19.49 7.13 5.12
C PHE A 84 -20.88 7.77 5.27
N SER A 85 -21.46 7.71 6.46
CA SER A 85 -22.80 8.22 6.76
C SER A 85 -22.77 9.44 7.69
N PHE A 86 -23.93 9.97 8.06
CA PHE A 86 -24.03 11.05 9.05
C PHE A 86 -24.04 10.49 10.48
N ASP A 87 -22.89 10.00 10.94
CA ASP A 87 -22.71 9.43 12.28
C ASP A 87 -21.71 10.27 13.11
N SER A 88 -22.22 10.92 14.16
CA SER A 88 -21.38 11.72 15.07
C SER A 88 -20.44 10.86 15.93
N GLU A 89 -20.87 9.67 16.36
CA GLU A 89 -20.05 8.80 17.22
C GLU A 89 -18.88 8.23 16.42
N GLU A 90 -19.11 7.86 15.16
CA GLU A 90 -18.05 7.44 14.26
C GLU A 90 -17.07 8.58 13.98
N GLN A 91 -17.57 9.80 13.76
CA GLN A 91 -16.71 10.98 13.56
C GLN A 91 -15.83 11.25 14.79
N ILE A 92 -16.36 11.11 16.01
CA ILE A 92 -15.58 11.24 17.25
C ILE A 92 -14.45 10.21 17.30
N LYS A 93 -14.74 8.93 17.00
CA LYS A 93 -13.71 7.87 17.00
C LYS A 93 -12.60 8.14 16.00
N ILE A 94 -12.94 8.68 14.82
CA ILE A 94 -11.96 9.10 13.81
C ILE A 94 -11.08 10.23 14.36
N ILE A 95 -11.68 11.25 14.99
CA ILE A 95 -10.96 12.36 15.60
C ILE A 95 -10.03 11.87 16.71
N ASP A 96 -10.50 11.00 17.61
CA ASP A 96 -9.68 10.43 18.68
C ASP A 96 -8.47 9.68 18.11
N SER A 97 -8.67 8.87 17.07
CA SER A 97 -7.58 8.17 16.37
C SER A 97 -6.57 9.14 15.76
N LEU A 98 -7.02 10.26 15.20
CA LEU A 98 -6.15 11.31 14.65
C LEU A 98 -5.33 12.02 15.72
N ILE A 99 -5.92 12.26 16.89
CA ILE A 99 -5.23 12.82 18.05
C ILE A 99 -4.16 11.85 18.56
N GLU A 100 -4.49 10.56 18.68
CA GLU A 100 -3.54 9.53 19.11
C GLU A 100 -2.35 9.39 18.14
N ARG A 101 -2.62 9.51 16.85
CA ARG A 101 -1.61 9.52 15.78
C ARG A 101 -0.80 10.82 15.72
N LYS A 102 -1.19 11.86 16.47
CA LYS A 102 -0.52 13.16 16.54
C LYS A 102 -0.34 13.82 15.18
N VAL A 103 -1.42 13.86 14.38
CA VAL A 103 -1.42 14.66 13.15
C VAL A 103 -1.17 16.14 13.49
N ASP A 104 -0.51 16.86 12.59
CA ASP A 104 -0.10 18.25 12.81
C ASP A 104 -1.27 19.24 12.70
N GLY A 105 -2.37 18.83 12.05
CA GLY A 105 -3.58 19.65 11.93
C GLY A 105 -4.81 18.86 11.49
N MET A 106 -5.98 19.42 11.77
CA MET A 106 -7.28 18.86 11.37
C MET A 106 -8.19 19.95 10.81
N ILE A 107 -8.93 19.62 9.75
CA ILE A 107 -10.02 20.41 9.17
C ILE A 107 -11.30 19.60 9.39
N ILE A 108 -12.28 20.15 10.10
CA ILE A 108 -13.49 19.40 10.52
C ILE A 108 -14.74 20.19 10.12
N SER A 109 -15.78 19.48 9.65
CA SER A 109 -17.12 20.02 9.36
C SER A 109 -18.23 19.29 10.11
#